data_AF-A0A496AI17-F1
#
_entry.id   AF-A0A496AI17-F1
#
_cell.length_a   1.000
_cell.length_b   1.000
_cell.length_c   1.000
_cell.angle_alpha   90.00
_cell.angle_beta   90.00
_cell.angle_gamma   90.00
#
_symmetry.space_group_name_H-M   'P 1'
#
loop_
_entity.id
_entity.type
_entity.pdbx_description
1 polymer ?
#
loop_
_entity_poly.entity_id
_entity_poly.type
_entity_poly.pdbx_seq_one_letter_code
_entity_poly.pdbx_strand_id
1 'polypeptide(L)'
;MFFHIYRAACTSTLLVLVFLGIAFSASVQAHETEWPGQKLASIFPKAKKFVQRSAVLTPAKMAAIEKELGAKLRAEDQKPIFYIPINEKKKPMGLVLFVDAQGPRGVIDGAVGLDMKGKVVKVAVYNHNESDAIAADKFLEQFIGMDIDNTFNIGEDVMAVKGHEAASEAIALLPKKTLAMSYALFLKRKPKKEAQPEVGETSGSDSETPEIKDLGELMMLMLDVYLEIAVYFDTGEDKAKAVAAAKQLVTYAKRIADFEPPENAERTEEYATLQGEFVETLTQFAASLEKEGISDETRAQWETIEELVNQAHDRFSGKSIELEAY
;
A
#
# COMPACT_ATOMS: atom_id res chain seq x y z
N MET A 1 1.86 -62.12 -20.54
CA MET A 1 1.68 -60.66 -20.65
C MET A 1 3.06 -60.03 -20.77
N PHE A 2 3.23 -59.08 -21.68
CA PHE A 2 4.49 -58.61 -22.28
C PHE A 2 5.55 -58.04 -21.30
N PHE A 3 6.82 -58.38 -21.60
CA PHE A 3 8.11 -57.65 -21.55
C PHE A 3 8.19 -56.25 -20.86
N HIS A 4 9.28 -55.77 -20.25
CA HIS A 4 10.74 -55.91 -20.41
C HIS A 4 11.40 -55.17 -19.21
N ILE A 5 12.55 -55.61 -18.65
CA ILE A 5 13.53 -54.68 -18.06
C ILE A 5 14.96 -55.10 -18.43
N TYR A 6 15.65 -54.16 -19.07
CA TYR A 6 17.05 -54.15 -19.48
C TYR A 6 17.96 -53.77 -18.30
N ARG A 7 19.15 -54.37 -18.27
CA ARG A 7 20.27 -53.96 -17.41
C ARG A 7 21.53 -54.00 -18.27
N ALA A 8 22.22 -52.88 -18.44
CA ALA A 8 23.65 -52.85 -18.73
C ALA A 8 24.18 -51.42 -18.65
N ALA A 9 25.02 -51.19 -17.65
CA ALA A 9 25.94 -50.07 -17.61
C ALA A 9 27.11 -50.36 -18.56
N CYS A 10 27.55 -49.36 -19.31
CA CYS A 10 28.82 -49.41 -20.02
C CYS A 10 29.50 -48.05 -19.86
N THR A 11 30.51 -48.02 -18.99
CA THR A 11 31.52 -46.96 -18.94
C THR A 11 32.59 -47.26 -19.98
N SER A 12 32.99 -46.28 -20.79
CA SER A 12 34.40 -45.87 -20.94
C SER A 12 34.66 -44.83 -22.04
N THR A 13 35.45 -43.82 -21.64
CA THR A 13 36.50 -43.08 -22.40
C THR A 13 36.15 -42.11 -23.54
N LEU A 14 36.11 -40.82 -23.18
CA LEU A 14 37.14 -39.77 -23.43
C LEU A 14 37.68 -39.53 -24.87
N LEU A 15 37.28 -38.40 -25.48
CA LEU A 15 38.09 -37.55 -26.39
C LEU A 15 37.39 -36.18 -26.54
N VAL A 16 37.80 -35.13 -25.82
CA VAL A 16 38.71 -34.03 -26.25
C VAL A 16 38.07 -33.04 -27.26
N LEU A 17 38.14 -31.74 -26.89
CA LEU A 17 37.89 -30.50 -27.67
C LEU A 17 36.45 -29.96 -27.79
N VAL A 18 35.95 -29.31 -26.74
CA VAL A 18 35.27 -27.99 -26.85
C VAL A 18 35.63 -27.19 -25.59
N PHE A 19 36.76 -26.48 -25.64
CA PHE A 19 37.20 -25.55 -24.61
C PHE A 19 37.32 -24.15 -25.23
N LEU A 20 36.21 -23.62 -25.73
CA LEU A 20 36.00 -22.17 -25.91
C LEU A 20 34.56 -21.91 -26.33
N GLY A 21 33.84 -21.11 -25.55
CA GLY A 21 32.50 -20.64 -25.89
C GLY A 21 31.44 -21.22 -24.97
N ILE A 22 31.31 -20.61 -23.78
CA ILE A 22 30.12 -20.38 -22.93
C ILE A 22 30.65 -20.30 -21.49
N ALA A 23 31.27 -19.17 -21.18
CA ALA A 23 31.52 -18.71 -19.82
C ALA A 23 31.62 -17.19 -19.84
N PHE A 24 30.55 -16.53 -20.27
CA PHE A 24 30.30 -15.12 -19.96
C PHE A 24 28.79 -14.93 -19.78
N SER A 25 28.29 -15.47 -18.67
CA SER A 25 27.05 -15.00 -18.04
C SER A 25 27.33 -14.92 -16.55
N ALA A 26 28.28 -14.07 -16.21
CA ALA A 26 28.52 -13.62 -14.85
C ALA A 26 28.99 -12.18 -14.96
N SER A 27 28.01 -11.27 -14.97
CA SER A 27 28.05 -9.90 -14.44
C SER A 27 26.84 -9.14 -14.98
N VAL A 28 25.62 -9.55 -14.60
CA VAL A 28 24.61 -8.52 -14.33
C VAL A 28 24.98 -8.01 -12.94
N GLN A 29 26.02 -7.17 -12.89
CA GLN A 29 26.18 -6.30 -11.74
C GLN A 29 24.96 -5.41 -11.73
N ALA A 30 24.18 -5.55 -10.66
CA ALA A 30 23.16 -4.63 -10.23
C ALA A 30 23.64 -3.19 -10.43
N HIS A 31 23.10 -2.55 -11.46
CA HIS A 31 23.30 -1.14 -11.76
C HIS A 31 21.92 -0.45 -11.78
N GLU A 32 21.08 -0.70 -10.77
CA GLU A 32 19.81 0.02 -10.55
C GLU A 32 19.48 0.18 -9.05
N THR A 33 20.50 0.24 -8.18
CA THR A 33 20.30 0.29 -6.72
C THR A 33 20.32 1.69 -6.10
N GLU A 34 20.53 2.77 -6.86
CA GLU A 34 20.77 4.08 -6.23
C GLU A 34 19.48 4.84 -5.85
N TRP A 35 18.39 4.67 -6.60
CA TRP A 35 17.12 5.35 -6.31
C TRP A 35 15.93 4.52 -6.83
N PRO A 36 14.86 4.30 -6.04
CA PRO A 36 14.67 4.68 -4.63
C PRO A 36 15.21 3.64 -3.62
N GLY A 37 15.79 2.52 -4.08
CA GLY A 37 16.10 1.33 -3.26
C GLY A 37 16.93 1.59 -1.99
N GLN A 38 18.09 2.25 -2.09
CA GLN A 38 18.94 2.55 -0.92
C GLN A 38 18.22 3.43 0.12
N LYS A 39 17.49 4.44 -0.36
CA LYS A 39 16.76 5.39 0.49
C LYS A 39 15.60 4.71 1.23
N LEU A 40 14.87 3.83 0.54
CA LEU A 40 13.83 2.99 1.12
C LEU A 40 14.39 2.04 2.19
N ALA A 41 15.51 1.37 1.91
CA ALA A 41 16.18 0.48 2.87
C ALA A 41 16.67 1.23 4.13
N SER A 42 17.01 2.52 4.01
CA SER A 42 17.39 3.35 5.16
C SER A 42 16.23 3.65 6.12
N ILE A 43 14.99 3.56 5.63
CA ILE A 43 13.76 3.80 6.39
C ILE A 43 13.24 2.48 6.97
N PHE A 44 13.15 1.44 6.15
CA PHE A 44 12.71 0.10 6.56
C PHE A 44 13.81 -0.94 6.30
N PRO A 45 14.85 -1.01 7.15
CA PRO A 45 15.99 -1.91 6.94
C PRO A 45 15.65 -3.41 7.03
N LYS A 46 14.48 -3.74 7.59
CA LYS A 46 13.97 -5.12 7.69
C LYS A 46 13.03 -5.50 6.54
N ALA A 47 12.77 -4.59 5.60
CA ALA A 47 11.99 -4.90 4.41
C ALA A 47 12.82 -5.80 3.46
N LYS A 48 12.15 -6.78 2.85
CA LYS A 48 12.72 -7.62 1.79
C LYS A 48 12.46 -7.09 0.40
N LYS A 49 11.29 -6.47 0.22
CA LYS A 49 10.93 -5.77 -1.01
C LYS A 49 10.05 -4.57 -0.69
N PHE A 50 9.92 -3.69 -1.66
CA PHE A 50 9.00 -2.55 -1.62
C PHE A 50 8.07 -2.68 -2.82
N VAL A 51 6.77 -2.52 -2.56
CA VAL A 51 5.73 -2.51 -3.60
C VAL A 51 5.35 -1.05 -3.85
N GLN A 52 5.37 -0.63 -5.11
CA GLN A 52 5.14 0.76 -5.49
C GLN A 52 3.66 0.97 -5.84
N ARG A 53 2.98 1.89 -5.15
CA ARG A 53 1.57 2.22 -5.40
C ARG A 53 1.39 3.66 -5.82
N SER A 54 0.98 3.89 -7.06
CA SER A 54 0.59 5.22 -7.52
C SER A 54 -0.89 5.48 -7.20
N ALA A 55 -1.19 6.63 -6.61
CA ALA A 55 -2.57 7.06 -6.40
C ALA A 55 -2.86 8.34 -7.18
N VAL A 56 -4.07 8.45 -7.73
CA VAL A 56 -4.58 9.70 -8.29
C VAL A 56 -5.46 10.36 -7.23
N LEU A 57 -5.11 11.57 -6.81
CA LEU A 57 -5.94 12.34 -5.89
C LEU A 57 -7.12 12.95 -6.64
N THR A 58 -8.34 12.59 -6.24
CA THR A 58 -9.55 13.25 -6.73
C THR A 58 -9.58 14.71 -6.24
N PRO A 59 -10.29 15.63 -6.92
CA PRO A 59 -10.41 17.02 -6.47
C PRO A 59 -10.91 17.16 -5.02
N ALA A 60 -11.82 16.29 -4.58
CA ALA A 60 -12.30 16.26 -3.20
C ALA A 60 -11.20 15.86 -2.21
N LYS A 61 -10.39 14.83 -2.53
CA LYS A 61 -9.25 14.41 -1.69
C LYS A 61 -8.18 15.50 -1.64
N MET A 62 -7.86 16.12 -2.77
CA MET A 62 -6.94 17.26 -2.82
C MET A 62 -7.42 18.39 -1.91
N ALA A 63 -8.68 18.81 -2.04
CA ALA A 63 -9.23 19.88 -1.20
C ALA A 63 -9.18 19.56 0.31
N ALA A 64 -9.43 18.30 0.68
CA ALA A 64 -9.32 17.85 2.07
C ALA A 64 -7.87 17.91 2.60
N ILE A 65 -6.90 17.46 1.79
CA ILE A 65 -5.48 17.52 2.13
C ILE A 65 -5.02 18.98 2.23
N GLU A 66 -5.36 19.82 1.25
CA GLU A 66 -4.97 21.24 1.24
C GLU A 66 -5.54 22.01 2.43
N LYS A 67 -6.78 21.69 2.85
CA LYS A 67 -7.38 22.23 4.06
C LYS A 67 -6.59 21.85 5.32
N GLU A 68 -6.12 20.60 5.40
CA GLU A 68 -5.32 20.11 6.51
C GLU A 68 -3.93 20.75 6.57
N LEU A 69 -3.32 20.97 5.40
CA LEU A 69 -1.99 21.57 5.28
C LEU A 69 -2.01 23.09 5.37
N GLY A 70 -3.17 23.72 5.14
CA GLY A 70 -3.29 25.18 5.02
C GLY A 70 -2.62 25.74 3.77
N ALA A 71 -2.30 24.88 2.79
CA ALA A 71 -1.58 25.24 1.58
C ALA A 71 -2.00 24.34 0.41
N LYS A 72 -1.84 24.84 -0.81
CA LYS A 72 -2.11 24.05 -2.02
C LYS A 72 -1.05 22.97 -2.24
N LEU A 73 -1.50 21.82 -2.73
CA LEU A 73 -0.60 20.76 -3.19
C LEU A 73 0.10 21.19 -4.47
N ARG A 74 1.39 20.87 -4.59
CA ARG A 74 2.12 21.10 -5.83
C ARG A 74 1.70 20.10 -6.89
N ALA A 75 2.00 20.36 -8.15
CA ALA A 75 1.61 19.47 -9.26
C ALA A 75 2.18 18.06 -9.08
N GLU A 76 3.42 17.97 -8.58
CA GLU A 76 4.11 16.72 -8.23
C GLU A 76 3.42 15.96 -7.08
N ASP A 77 2.85 16.65 -6.10
CA ASP A 77 2.16 16.03 -4.97
C ASP A 77 0.78 15.47 -5.36
N GLN A 78 0.23 15.82 -6.52
CA GLN A 78 -1.11 15.37 -6.93
C GLN A 78 -1.14 13.91 -7.39
N LYS A 79 0.03 13.35 -7.70
CA LYS A 79 0.22 11.96 -8.17
C LYS A 79 1.22 11.23 -7.27
N PRO A 80 0.91 11.05 -5.97
CA PRO A 80 1.83 10.44 -5.04
C PRO A 80 2.14 8.99 -5.41
N ILE A 81 3.39 8.63 -5.21
CA ILE A 81 3.89 7.26 -5.31
C ILE A 81 4.27 6.79 -3.91
N PHE A 82 3.49 5.85 -3.38
CA PHE A 82 3.74 5.21 -2.10
C PHE A 82 4.60 3.96 -2.29
N TYR A 83 5.46 3.67 -1.32
CA TYR A 83 6.24 2.44 -1.29
C TYR A 83 5.87 1.65 -0.05
N ILE A 84 5.32 0.46 -0.24
CA ILE A 84 4.87 -0.42 0.83
C ILE A 84 6.01 -1.42 1.13
N PRO A 85 6.75 -1.26 2.25
CA PRO A 85 7.73 -2.26 2.70
C PRO A 85 7.06 -3.58 3.05
N ILE A 86 7.57 -4.68 2.48
CA ILE A 86 7.12 -6.05 2.75
C ILE A 86 8.22 -6.80 3.50
N ASN A 87 7.88 -7.43 4.63
CA ASN A 87 8.83 -8.20 5.44
C ASN A 87 9.06 -9.64 4.90
N GLU A 88 9.93 -10.40 5.58
CA GLU A 88 10.22 -11.81 5.27
C GLU A 88 8.99 -12.71 5.23
N LYS A 89 7.96 -12.40 6.02
CA LYS A 89 6.71 -13.15 6.10
C LYS A 89 5.67 -12.67 5.07
N LYS A 90 6.10 -11.91 4.06
CA LYS A 90 5.25 -11.30 3.02
C LYS A 90 4.17 -10.34 3.56
N LYS A 91 4.37 -9.77 4.76
CA LYS A 91 3.42 -8.82 5.35
C LYS A 91 3.86 -7.36 5.17
N PRO A 92 2.92 -6.43 4.93
CA PRO A 92 3.22 -5.00 4.91
C PRO A 92 3.67 -4.52 6.29
N MET A 93 4.65 -3.62 6.30
CA MET A 93 5.22 -3.05 7.53
C MET A 93 4.81 -1.59 7.76
N GLY A 94 4.26 -0.95 6.73
CA GLY A 94 3.97 0.48 6.72
C GLY A 94 3.88 1.01 5.30
N LEU A 95 4.18 2.30 5.15
CA LEU A 95 4.30 2.98 3.87
C LEU A 95 5.43 4.00 3.91
N VAL A 96 6.02 4.31 2.76
CA VAL A 96 6.95 5.42 2.57
C VAL A 96 6.41 6.32 1.48
N LEU A 97 6.49 7.62 1.69
CA LEU A 97 6.25 8.62 0.65
C LEU A 97 7.49 9.53 0.54
N PHE A 98 7.96 9.74 -0.69
CA PHE A 98 8.92 10.80 -0.98
C PHE A 98 8.12 12.09 -1.17
N VAL A 99 8.51 13.13 -0.45
CA VAL A 99 7.81 14.41 -0.40
C VAL A 99 8.80 15.54 -0.35
N ASP A 100 8.37 16.67 -0.90
CA ASP A 100 9.18 17.88 -0.92
C ASP A 100 8.50 19.01 -0.14
N ALA A 101 9.31 19.91 0.42
CA ALA A 101 8.85 21.13 1.09
C ALA A 101 9.62 22.37 0.61
N GLN A 102 8.97 23.53 0.64
CA GLN A 102 9.65 24.80 0.37
C GLN A 102 10.35 25.30 1.63
N GLY A 103 11.68 25.29 1.63
CA GLY A 103 12.50 25.99 2.63
C GLY A 103 12.88 27.42 2.22
N PRO A 104 13.44 28.21 3.14
CA PRO A 104 13.98 29.56 2.87
C PRO A 104 14.99 29.66 1.72
N ARG A 105 15.77 28.61 1.46
CA ARG A 105 16.88 28.57 0.50
C ARG A 105 16.64 27.63 -0.68
N GLY A 106 15.46 27.02 -0.76
CA GLY A 106 15.10 26.14 -1.88
C GLY A 106 14.18 25.02 -1.47
N VAL A 107 14.00 24.08 -2.40
CA VAL A 107 13.25 22.86 -2.13
C VAL A 107 14.08 21.95 -1.22
N ILE A 108 13.40 21.32 -0.28
CA ILE A 108 13.92 20.28 0.58
C ILE A 108 13.27 18.97 0.16
N ASP A 109 14.07 18.04 -0.33
CA ASP A 109 13.63 16.71 -0.76
C ASP A 109 13.81 15.73 0.40
N GLY A 110 12.76 14.96 0.69
CA GLY A 110 12.81 13.99 1.77
C GLY A 110 11.92 12.78 1.53
N ALA A 111 11.91 11.91 2.53
CA ALA A 111 10.94 10.83 2.63
C ALA A 111 10.51 10.61 4.06
N VAL A 112 9.28 10.14 4.21
CA VAL A 112 8.70 9.81 5.51
C VAL A 112 8.16 8.40 5.45
N GLY A 113 8.57 7.58 6.41
CA GLY A 113 8.00 6.27 6.66
C GLY A 113 6.93 6.36 7.74
N LEU A 114 5.77 5.73 7.51
CA LEU A 114 4.76 5.48 8.53
C LEU A 114 4.63 3.98 8.79
N ASP A 115 4.32 3.58 10.01
CA ASP A 115 3.93 2.20 10.33
C ASP A 115 2.48 1.89 9.90
N MET A 116 2.07 0.63 10.11
CA MET A 116 0.70 0.18 9.82
C MET A 116 -0.40 0.87 10.66
N LYS A 117 -0.02 1.63 11.70
CA LYS A 117 -0.94 2.40 12.55
C LYS A 117 -0.98 3.88 12.17
N GLY A 118 -0.27 4.29 11.11
CA GLY A 118 -0.18 5.68 10.69
C GLY A 118 0.73 6.52 11.58
N LYS A 119 1.70 5.92 12.29
CA LYS A 119 2.71 6.64 13.08
C LYS A 119 4.00 6.79 12.31
N VAL A 120 4.62 7.96 12.40
CA VAL A 120 5.91 8.23 11.78
C VAL A 120 6.97 7.31 12.38
N VAL A 121 7.65 6.52 11.54
CA VAL A 121 8.79 5.68 11.98
C VAL A 121 10.13 6.32 11.66
N LYS A 122 10.18 7.16 10.62
CA LYS A 122 11.38 7.92 10.23
C LYS A 122 11.03 9.07 9.32
N VAL A 123 11.73 10.19 9.50
CA VAL A 123 11.84 11.27 8.53
C VAL A 123 13.29 11.27 8.03
N ALA A 124 13.48 11.36 6.72
CA ALA A 124 14.78 11.45 6.09
C ALA A 124 14.81 12.65 5.14
N VAL A 125 15.92 13.39 5.16
CA VAL A 125 16.17 14.53 4.27
C VAL A 125 17.33 14.16 3.36
N TYR A 126 17.19 14.38 2.06
CA TYR A 126 18.17 13.94 1.06
C TYR A 126 18.87 15.10 0.37
N ASN A 127 18.11 16.07 -0.16
CA ASN A 127 18.66 17.23 -0.84
C ASN A 127 18.07 18.49 -0.22
N HIS A 128 18.92 19.47 0.10
CA HIS A 128 18.50 20.80 0.53
C HIS A 128 19.63 21.80 0.37
N ASN A 129 19.29 23.09 0.38
CA ASN A 129 20.26 24.20 0.46
C ASN A 129 20.24 24.88 1.84
N GLU A 130 19.53 24.29 2.81
CA GLU A 130 19.48 24.74 4.20
C GLU A 130 20.71 24.33 5.00
N SER A 131 20.74 24.67 6.29
CA SER A 131 21.75 24.21 7.24
C SER A 131 21.64 22.71 7.50
N ASP A 132 22.74 21.96 7.43
CA ASP A 132 22.76 20.50 7.70
C ASP A 132 22.16 20.10 9.05
N ALA A 133 22.10 21.03 10.01
CA ALA A 133 21.47 20.81 11.30
C ALA A 133 19.97 20.46 11.21
N ILE A 134 19.28 20.87 10.13
CA ILE A 134 17.87 20.50 9.87
C ILE A 134 17.71 19.07 9.33
N ALA A 135 18.80 18.45 8.88
CA ALA A 135 18.84 17.05 8.43
C ALA A 135 19.49 16.12 9.47
N ALA A 136 19.92 16.66 10.62
CA ALA A 136 20.56 15.88 11.67
C ALA A 136 19.57 14.95 12.37
N ASP A 137 19.99 13.70 12.64
CA ASP A 137 19.16 12.67 13.28
C ASP A 137 18.48 13.19 14.56
N LYS A 138 19.21 13.91 15.41
CA LYS A 138 18.68 14.48 16.65
C LYS A 138 17.45 15.36 16.43
N PHE A 139 17.42 16.13 15.34
CA PHE A 139 16.27 16.97 15.02
C PHE A 139 15.13 16.13 14.44
N LEU A 140 15.44 15.25 13.49
CA LEU A 140 14.45 14.42 12.76
C LEU A 140 13.79 13.35 13.63
N GLU A 141 14.47 12.82 14.64
CA GLU A 141 13.94 11.82 15.57
C GLU A 141 12.78 12.34 16.41
N GLN A 142 12.64 13.67 16.55
CA GLN A 142 11.51 14.28 17.26
C GLN A 142 10.16 13.97 16.61
N PHE A 143 10.14 13.66 15.31
CA PHE A 143 8.91 13.32 14.59
C PHE A 143 8.49 11.86 14.78
N ILE A 144 9.35 10.98 15.31
CA ILE A 144 9.05 9.55 15.45
C ILE A 144 7.91 9.34 16.45
N GLY A 145 6.93 8.52 16.05
CA GLY A 145 5.74 8.18 16.84
C GLY A 145 4.57 9.16 16.69
N MET A 146 4.81 10.34 16.07
CA MET A 146 3.74 11.29 15.76
C MET A 146 2.77 10.71 14.74
N ASP A 147 1.52 11.15 14.82
CA ASP A 147 0.43 10.76 13.92
C ASP A 147 -0.37 12.00 13.46
N ILE A 148 -1.50 11.74 12.79
CA ILE A 148 -2.33 12.78 12.16
C ILE A 148 -2.96 13.76 13.15
N ASP A 149 -3.01 13.44 14.44
CA ASP A 149 -3.59 14.29 15.48
C ASP A 149 -2.55 15.26 16.08
N ASN A 150 -1.26 15.07 15.79
CA ASN A 150 -0.21 16.01 16.16
C ASN A 150 -0.25 17.27 15.29
N THR A 151 0.04 18.43 15.89
CA THR A 151 0.02 19.74 15.21
C THR A 151 1.29 20.04 14.42
N PHE A 152 2.42 19.44 14.80
CA PHE A 152 3.75 19.64 14.21
C PHE A 152 4.27 21.09 14.33
N ASN A 153 3.85 21.81 15.35
CA ASN A 153 4.26 23.20 15.58
C ASN A 153 5.72 23.26 16.06
N ILE A 154 6.55 23.96 15.29
CA ILE A 154 7.93 24.22 15.69
C ILE A 154 7.97 25.19 16.87
N GLY A 155 8.75 24.84 17.89
CA GLY A 155 8.86 25.59 19.15
C GLY A 155 7.84 25.16 20.22
N GLU A 156 6.80 24.41 19.84
CA GLU A 156 5.80 23.86 20.77
C GLU A 156 5.89 22.34 20.86
N ASP A 157 5.66 21.65 19.74
CA ASP A 157 5.68 20.18 19.66
C ASP A 157 7.07 19.64 19.32
N VAL A 158 7.83 20.39 18.53
CA VAL A 158 9.15 20.02 18.02
C VAL A 158 10.11 21.16 18.28
N MET A 159 11.25 20.88 18.92
CA MET A 159 12.26 21.90 19.14
C MET A 159 12.89 22.32 17.82
N ALA A 160 12.85 23.62 17.53
CA ALA A 160 13.49 24.20 16.35
C ALA A 160 15.01 24.04 16.38
N VAL A 161 15.61 23.97 15.20
CA VAL A 161 17.04 24.20 15.06
C VAL A 161 17.29 25.70 15.24
N LYS A 162 18.08 26.06 16.25
CA LYS A 162 18.35 27.46 16.62
C LYS A 162 18.89 28.26 15.44
N GLY A 163 18.24 29.39 15.12
CA GLY A 163 18.59 30.26 14.00
C GLY A 163 18.16 29.74 12.62
N HIS A 164 17.42 28.62 12.59
CA HIS A 164 16.91 27.96 11.40
C HIS A 164 15.43 27.57 11.58
N GLU A 165 14.66 28.41 12.26
CA GLU A 165 13.26 28.15 12.63
C GLU A 165 12.39 27.94 11.39
N ALA A 166 12.47 28.83 10.39
CA ALA A 166 11.69 28.69 9.14
C ALA A 166 12.06 27.43 8.32
N ALA A 167 13.33 27.00 8.36
CA ALA A 167 13.74 25.74 7.73
C ALA A 167 13.23 24.53 8.54
N SER A 168 13.18 24.64 9.86
CA SER A 168 12.58 23.63 10.74
C SER A 168 11.08 23.47 10.46
N GLU A 169 10.36 24.57 10.23
CA GLU A 169 8.95 24.56 9.86
C GLU A 169 8.74 23.85 8.51
N ALA A 170 9.58 24.13 7.53
CA ALA A 170 9.54 23.43 6.25
C ALA A 170 9.75 21.91 6.40
N ILE A 171 10.66 21.47 7.28
CA ILE A 171 10.85 20.04 7.57
C ILE A 171 9.62 19.42 8.22
N ALA A 172 8.96 20.12 9.15
CA ALA A 172 7.75 19.63 9.80
C ALA A 172 6.59 19.39 8.80
N LEU A 173 6.60 20.05 7.63
CA LEU A 173 5.64 19.79 6.57
C LEU A 173 5.82 18.41 5.91
N LEU A 174 7.01 17.82 5.91
CA LEU A 174 7.24 16.50 5.29
C LEU A 174 6.38 15.41 5.96
N PRO A 175 6.45 15.16 7.28
CA PRO A 175 5.59 14.18 7.93
C PRO A 175 4.12 14.59 7.93
N LYS A 176 3.81 15.88 8.12
CA LYS A 176 2.42 16.37 8.10
C LYS A 176 1.74 16.11 6.74
N LYS A 177 2.42 16.43 5.63
CA LYS A 177 1.96 16.14 4.27
C LYS A 177 1.77 14.64 4.06
N THR A 178 2.76 13.84 4.44
CA THR A 178 2.68 12.37 4.29
C THR A 178 1.48 11.80 5.02
N LEU A 179 1.26 12.19 6.29
CA LEU A 179 0.10 11.76 7.07
C LEU A 179 -1.22 12.20 6.41
N ALA A 180 -1.35 13.46 6.04
CA ALA A 180 -2.57 13.97 5.41
C ALA A 180 -2.92 13.19 4.12
N MET A 181 -1.91 12.93 3.27
CA MET A 181 -2.09 12.18 2.03
C MET A 181 -2.41 10.71 2.29
N SER A 182 -1.72 10.06 3.22
CA SER A 182 -1.97 8.67 3.60
C SER A 182 -3.36 8.47 4.19
N TYR A 183 -3.87 9.40 4.99
CA TYR A 183 -5.24 9.33 5.53
C TYR A 183 -6.31 9.61 4.47
N ALA A 184 -6.07 10.54 3.55
CA ALA A 184 -7.01 10.78 2.45
C ALA A 184 -7.12 9.57 1.48
N LEU A 185 -6.09 8.72 1.42
CA LEU A 185 -6.00 7.62 0.46
C LEU A 185 -6.24 6.24 1.04
N PHE A 186 -5.75 5.95 2.25
CA PHE A 186 -5.71 4.59 2.80
C PHE A 186 -6.24 4.49 4.23
N LEU A 187 -6.18 5.55 5.03
CA LEU A 187 -6.50 5.50 6.46
C LEU A 187 -7.70 6.41 6.79
N LYS A 188 -8.87 5.84 7.08
CA LYS A 188 -10.00 6.65 7.55
C LYS A 188 -9.67 7.28 8.91
N ARG A 189 -9.75 8.61 9.02
CA ARG A 189 -9.67 9.30 10.32
C ARG A 189 -10.76 8.73 11.25
N LYS A 190 -10.39 8.30 12.46
CA LYS A 190 -11.38 8.11 13.51
C LYS A 190 -11.97 9.49 13.82
N PRO A 191 -13.30 9.64 13.96
CA PRO A 191 -13.88 10.92 14.33
C PRO A 191 -13.26 11.39 15.64
N LYS A 192 -12.60 12.55 15.59
CA LYS A 192 -12.00 13.21 16.75
C LYS A 192 -13.12 13.41 17.76
N LYS A 193 -12.94 12.87 18.97
CA LYS A 193 -13.90 12.98 20.07
C LYS A 193 -13.83 14.40 20.64
N GLU A 194 -14.28 15.38 19.87
CA GLU A 194 -14.48 16.74 20.35
C GLU A 194 -15.74 16.75 21.22
N ALA A 195 -15.60 17.31 22.42
CA ALA A 195 -16.69 17.45 23.37
C ALA A 195 -17.83 18.26 22.74
N GLN A 196 -18.95 17.58 22.50
CA GLN A 196 -20.21 18.20 22.12
C GLN A 196 -20.67 19.21 23.19
N PRO A 197 -21.38 20.26 22.77
CA PRO A 197 -22.69 20.53 23.30
C PRO A 197 -23.73 20.02 22.29
N GLU A 198 -24.63 19.17 22.79
CA GLU A 198 -25.84 18.70 22.11
C GLU A 198 -26.59 19.86 21.44
N VAL A 199 -26.99 19.70 20.17
CA VAL A 199 -28.37 19.94 19.71
C VAL A 199 -28.58 19.18 18.40
N GLY A 200 -29.65 18.37 18.36
CA GLY A 200 -30.39 18.11 17.12
C GLY A 200 -30.19 16.72 16.52
N GLU A 201 -30.94 15.76 17.04
CA GLU A 201 -31.34 14.58 16.27
C GLU A 201 -31.96 15.03 14.94
N THR A 202 -31.34 14.62 13.83
CA THR A 202 -32.10 14.34 12.61
C THR A 202 -31.72 12.94 12.17
N SER A 203 -32.65 12.04 12.45
CA SER A 203 -32.77 10.73 11.84
C SER A 203 -32.66 10.86 10.31
N GLY A 204 -31.79 10.06 9.71
CA GLY A 204 -31.52 10.05 8.28
C GLY A 204 -30.70 8.82 7.92
N SER A 205 -31.33 7.66 8.03
CA SER A 205 -30.92 6.45 7.31
C SER A 205 -30.96 6.75 5.82
N ASP A 206 -29.80 6.91 5.19
CA ASP A 206 -29.56 6.54 3.80
C ASP A 206 -28.07 6.24 3.63
N SER A 207 -27.75 4.96 3.46
CA SER A 207 -26.44 4.50 3.03
C SER A 207 -26.27 4.85 1.56
N GLU A 208 -25.85 6.08 1.26
CA GLU A 208 -25.36 6.41 -0.07
C GLU A 208 -24.06 5.63 -0.31
N THR A 209 -24.19 4.56 -1.07
CA THR A 209 -23.05 3.83 -1.63
C THR A 209 -22.30 4.83 -2.52
N PRO A 210 -20.98 5.03 -2.35
CA PRO A 210 -20.26 6.01 -3.16
C PRO A 210 -20.48 5.73 -4.65
N GLU A 211 -20.70 6.80 -5.41
CA GLU A 211 -20.69 6.75 -6.87
C GLU A 211 -19.28 6.32 -7.31
N ILE A 212 -19.18 5.23 -8.07
CA ILE A 212 -17.89 4.66 -8.51
C ILE A 212 -17.84 4.87 -10.01
N LYS A 213 -16.83 5.60 -10.47
CA LYS A 213 -16.75 6.10 -11.85
C LYS A 213 -16.12 5.11 -12.81
N ASP A 214 -15.21 4.28 -12.32
CA ASP A 214 -14.51 3.27 -13.10
C ASP A 214 -14.06 2.08 -12.23
N LEU A 215 -13.63 1.00 -12.90
CA LEU A 215 -13.18 -0.23 -12.25
C LEU A 215 -11.96 -0.01 -11.36
N GLY A 216 -11.10 0.96 -11.68
CA GLY A 216 -9.93 1.30 -10.86
C GLY A 216 -10.34 1.89 -9.51
N GLU A 217 -11.32 2.79 -9.49
CA GLU A 217 -11.90 3.35 -8.27
C GLU A 217 -12.58 2.25 -7.42
N LEU A 218 -13.30 1.31 -8.05
CA LEU A 218 -13.85 0.14 -7.34
C LEU A 218 -12.75 -0.68 -6.69
N MET A 219 -11.66 -0.94 -7.41
CA MET A 219 -10.58 -1.79 -6.94
C MET A 219 -9.83 -1.18 -5.75
N MET A 220 -9.67 0.15 -5.74
CA MET A 220 -9.13 0.87 -4.58
C MET A 220 -10.03 0.72 -3.33
N LEU A 221 -11.35 0.85 -3.50
CA LEU A 221 -12.30 0.67 -2.40
C LEU A 221 -12.30 -0.78 -1.87
N MET A 222 -12.16 -1.77 -2.76
CA MET A 222 -12.01 -3.17 -2.37
C MET A 222 -10.72 -3.43 -1.57
N LEU A 223 -9.61 -2.80 -1.96
CA LEU A 223 -8.34 -2.92 -1.25
C LEU A 223 -8.40 -2.36 0.17
N ASP A 224 -9.01 -1.19 0.36
CA ASP A 224 -9.17 -0.59 1.70
C ASP A 224 -9.94 -1.53 2.64
N VAL A 225 -10.99 -2.16 2.12
CA VAL A 225 -11.80 -3.12 2.87
C VAL A 225 -11.04 -4.42 3.14
N TYR A 226 -10.25 -4.90 2.17
CA TYR A 226 -9.36 -6.04 2.35
C TYR A 226 -8.37 -5.82 3.50
N LEU A 227 -7.76 -4.63 3.59
CA LEU A 227 -6.78 -4.32 4.63
C LEU A 227 -7.40 -4.39 6.04
N GLU A 228 -8.66 -3.97 6.19
CA GLU A 228 -9.38 -4.08 7.46
C GLU A 228 -9.61 -5.54 7.89
N ILE A 229 -9.87 -6.44 6.93
CA ILE A 229 -9.99 -7.89 7.19
C ILE A 229 -8.61 -8.46 7.56
N ALA A 230 -7.55 -8.07 6.85
CA ALA A 230 -6.18 -8.53 7.10
C ALA A 230 -5.70 -8.16 8.52
N VAL A 231 -6.04 -6.96 9.01
CA VAL A 231 -5.74 -6.55 10.39
C VAL A 231 -6.36 -7.51 11.39
N TYR A 232 -7.62 -7.93 11.20
CA TYR A 232 -8.26 -8.90 12.09
C TYR A 232 -7.58 -10.26 12.08
N PHE A 233 -7.19 -10.77 10.91
CA PHE A 233 -6.43 -12.03 10.82
C PHE A 233 -5.06 -11.96 11.51
N ASP A 234 -4.47 -10.77 11.57
CA ASP A 234 -3.17 -10.52 12.20
C ASP A 234 -3.25 -10.34 13.72
N THR A 235 -4.27 -9.64 14.22
CA THR A 235 -4.36 -9.26 15.63
C THR A 235 -5.38 -10.10 16.41
N GLY A 236 -6.36 -10.69 15.73
CA GLY A 236 -7.54 -11.29 16.34
C GLY A 236 -8.50 -10.27 16.97
N GLU A 237 -8.26 -8.96 16.81
CA GLU A 237 -9.03 -7.89 17.45
C GLU A 237 -10.12 -7.35 16.53
N ASP A 238 -11.28 -7.00 17.11
CA ASP A 238 -12.40 -6.34 16.43
C ASP A 238 -13.06 -7.16 15.29
N LYS A 239 -13.48 -8.39 15.63
CA LYS A 239 -14.24 -9.28 14.75
C LYS A 239 -15.43 -8.59 14.08
N ALA A 240 -16.15 -7.73 14.82
CA ALA A 240 -17.33 -7.05 14.29
C ALA A 240 -16.97 -6.13 13.12
N LYS A 241 -15.87 -5.37 13.24
CA LYS A 241 -15.35 -4.54 12.14
C LYS A 241 -14.90 -5.38 10.95
N ALA A 242 -14.23 -6.50 11.18
CA ALA A 242 -13.80 -7.42 10.12
C ALA A 242 -14.99 -8.02 9.35
N VAL A 243 -16.06 -8.39 10.06
CA VAL A 243 -17.31 -8.89 9.45
C VAL A 243 -17.99 -7.81 8.62
N ALA A 244 -18.06 -6.58 9.13
CA ALA A 244 -18.62 -5.46 8.38
C ALA A 244 -17.80 -5.19 7.10
N ALA A 245 -16.47 -5.25 7.20
CA ALA A 245 -15.56 -5.16 6.06
C ALA A 245 -15.81 -6.30 5.05
N ALA A 246 -15.85 -7.56 5.49
CA ALA A 246 -16.13 -8.70 4.59
C ALA A 246 -17.46 -8.54 3.84
N LYS A 247 -18.53 -8.09 4.50
CA LYS A 247 -19.81 -7.79 3.86
C LYS A 247 -19.72 -6.64 2.86
N GLN A 248 -18.96 -5.59 3.17
CA GLN A 248 -18.72 -4.49 2.25
C GLN A 248 -17.92 -4.92 1.02
N LEU A 249 -16.95 -5.83 1.19
CA LEU A 249 -16.16 -6.40 0.10
C LEU A 249 -17.04 -7.19 -0.87
N VAL A 250 -18.01 -7.95 -0.35
CA VAL A 250 -19.04 -8.62 -1.16
C VAL A 250 -19.86 -7.62 -1.98
N THR A 251 -20.27 -6.51 -1.37
CA THR A 251 -21.01 -5.45 -2.08
C THR A 251 -20.19 -4.87 -3.24
N TYR A 252 -18.90 -4.61 -3.03
CA TYR A 252 -18.02 -4.11 -4.08
C TYR A 252 -17.73 -5.16 -5.16
N ALA A 253 -17.48 -6.42 -4.80
CA ALA A 253 -17.25 -7.51 -5.75
C ALA A 253 -18.42 -7.68 -6.73
N LYS A 254 -19.66 -7.50 -6.26
CA LYS A 254 -20.86 -7.53 -7.12
C LYS A 254 -20.87 -6.42 -8.17
N ARG A 255 -20.33 -5.24 -7.84
CA ARG A 255 -20.26 -4.08 -8.75
C ARG A 255 -19.23 -4.23 -9.85
N ILE A 256 -18.33 -5.23 -9.78
CA ILE A 256 -17.39 -5.51 -10.87
C ILE A 256 -18.13 -5.76 -12.20
N ALA A 257 -19.35 -6.32 -12.13
CA ALA A 257 -20.17 -6.62 -13.31
C ALA A 257 -20.74 -5.35 -13.98
N ASP A 258 -20.74 -4.22 -13.27
CA ASP A 258 -21.27 -2.95 -13.78
C ASP A 258 -20.29 -2.28 -14.76
N PHE A 259 -19.04 -2.77 -14.85
CA PHE A 259 -17.98 -2.20 -15.67
C PHE A 259 -17.70 -3.07 -16.90
N GLU A 260 -17.33 -2.43 -18.02
CA GLU A 260 -16.92 -3.15 -19.23
C GLU A 260 -15.71 -4.05 -18.92
N PRO A 261 -15.75 -5.33 -19.31
CA PRO A 261 -14.63 -6.23 -19.10
C PRO A 261 -13.42 -5.78 -19.94
N PRO A 262 -12.17 -6.06 -19.51
CA PRO A 262 -10.97 -5.62 -20.22
C PRO A 262 -10.92 -6.12 -21.67
N GLU A 263 -10.20 -5.41 -22.56
CA GLU A 263 -10.19 -5.56 -24.04
C GLU A 263 -10.10 -7.00 -24.61
N ASN A 264 -9.69 -7.99 -23.82
CA ASN A 264 -9.64 -9.42 -24.18
C ASN A 264 -10.91 -10.23 -23.81
N ALA A 265 -12.04 -9.56 -23.56
CA ALA A 265 -13.30 -10.16 -23.10
C ALA A 265 -14.07 -11.00 -24.13
N GLU A 266 -13.43 -11.51 -25.18
CA GLU A 266 -14.05 -12.46 -26.13
C GLU A 266 -14.46 -13.79 -25.46
N ARG A 267 -14.34 -13.91 -24.13
CA ARG A 267 -14.88 -14.99 -23.28
C ARG A 267 -15.75 -14.45 -22.15
N THR A 268 -16.81 -13.71 -22.50
CA THR A 268 -17.78 -13.16 -21.54
C THR A 268 -18.33 -14.20 -20.54
N GLU A 269 -18.49 -15.47 -20.96
CA GLU A 269 -18.95 -16.56 -20.08
C GLU A 269 -17.89 -17.01 -19.05
N GLU A 270 -16.60 -17.10 -19.42
CA GLU A 270 -15.52 -17.52 -18.51
C GLU A 270 -15.24 -16.42 -17.46
N TYR A 271 -15.26 -15.15 -17.87
CA TYR A 271 -15.12 -14.02 -16.96
C TYR A 271 -16.30 -13.94 -15.98
N ALA A 272 -17.53 -14.06 -16.49
CA ALA A 272 -18.73 -14.07 -15.64
C ALA A 272 -18.75 -15.25 -14.67
N THR A 273 -18.24 -16.42 -15.09
CA THR A 273 -18.10 -17.60 -14.22
C THR A 273 -17.11 -17.33 -13.09
N LEU A 274 -15.89 -16.88 -13.40
CA LEU A 274 -14.87 -16.56 -12.38
C LEU A 274 -15.34 -15.44 -11.43
N GLN A 275 -16.01 -14.43 -11.97
CA GLN A 275 -16.60 -13.37 -11.14
C GLN A 275 -17.69 -13.92 -10.22
N GLY A 276 -18.54 -14.81 -10.72
CA GLY A 276 -19.58 -15.50 -9.94
C GLY A 276 -18.98 -16.30 -8.79
N GLU A 277 -17.98 -17.13 -9.08
CA GLU A 277 -17.26 -17.92 -8.08
C GLU A 277 -16.58 -17.04 -7.03
N PHE A 278 -15.97 -15.93 -7.44
CA PHE A 278 -15.35 -14.96 -6.54
C PHE A 278 -16.37 -14.32 -5.59
N VAL A 279 -17.52 -13.84 -6.11
CA VAL A 279 -18.58 -13.23 -5.29
C VAL A 279 -19.20 -14.26 -4.35
N GLU A 280 -19.42 -15.48 -4.81
CA GLU A 280 -19.98 -16.56 -3.99
C GLU A 280 -19.02 -16.92 -2.85
N THR A 281 -17.75 -17.14 -3.16
CA THR A 281 -16.72 -17.49 -2.15
C THR A 281 -16.56 -16.37 -1.12
N LEU A 282 -16.55 -15.11 -1.54
CA LEU A 282 -16.55 -13.96 -0.62
C LEU A 282 -17.80 -13.90 0.27
N THR A 283 -18.95 -14.28 -0.26
CA THR A 283 -20.20 -14.32 0.51
C THR A 283 -20.16 -15.41 1.57
N GLN A 284 -19.67 -16.60 1.21
CA GLN A 284 -19.47 -17.71 2.15
C GLN A 284 -18.44 -17.33 3.22
N PHE A 285 -17.32 -16.73 2.81
CA PHE A 285 -16.31 -16.19 3.73
C PHE A 285 -16.88 -15.21 4.74
N ALA A 286 -17.65 -14.21 4.30
CA ALA A 286 -18.24 -13.23 5.21
C ALA A 286 -19.20 -13.88 6.23
N ALA A 287 -19.96 -14.90 5.80
CA ALA A 287 -20.87 -15.64 6.67
C ALA A 287 -20.12 -16.51 7.70
N SER A 288 -19.10 -17.26 7.26
CA SER A 288 -18.28 -18.09 8.15
C SER A 288 -17.46 -17.22 9.11
N LEU A 289 -16.94 -16.07 8.66
CA LEU A 289 -16.26 -15.08 9.49
C LEU A 289 -17.19 -14.52 10.56
N GLU A 290 -18.44 -14.22 10.23
CA GLU A 290 -19.45 -13.75 11.19
C GLU A 290 -19.76 -14.81 12.25
N LYS A 291 -20.01 -16.04 11.80
CA LYS A 291 -20.36 -17.16 12.68
C LYS A 291 -19.20 -17.58 13.58
N GLU A 292 -18.01 -17.76 13.03
CA GLU A 292 -16.92 -18.49 13.67
C GLU A 292 -15.70 -17.61 13.99
N GLY A 293 -15.55 -16.45 13.34
CA GLY A 293 -14.32 -15.65 13.44
C GLY A 293 -13.18 -16.35 12.70
N ILE A 294 -11.94 -16.25 13.20
CA ILE A 294 -10.80 -16.93 12.59
C ILE A 294 -10.88 -18.44 12.87
N SER A 295 -11.28 -19.20 11.86
CA SER A 295 -11.32 -20.67 11.85
C SER A 295 -10.58 -21.24 10.64
N ASP A 296 -10.32 -22.55 10.64
CA ASP A 296 -9.70 -23.24 9.50
C ASP A 296 -10.58 -23.13 8.24
N GLU A 297 -11.91 -23.10 8.41
CA GLU A 297 -12.86 -22.87 7.31
C GLU A 297 -12.68 -21.48 6.70
N THR A 298 -12.64 -20.42 7.54
CA THR A 298 -12.46 -19.05 7.02
C THR A 298 -11.10 -18.83 6.38
N ARG A 299 -10.05 -19.54 6.83
CA ARG A 299 -8.73 -19.51 6.19
C ARG A 299 -8.74 -20.19 4.84
N ALA A 300 -9.37 -21.37 4.73
CA ALA A 300 -9.49 -22.08 3.47
C ALA A 300 -10.28 -21.26 2.43
N GLN A 301 -11.40 -20.65 2.84
CA GLN A 301 -12.16 -19.75 1.97
C GLN A 301 -11.34 -18.54 1.52
N TRP A 302 -10.52 -17.98 2.42
CA TRP A 302 -9.62 -16.88 2.10
C TRP A 302 -8.54 -17.28 1.08
N GLU A 303 -7.93 -18.45 1.24
CA GLU A 303 -6.97 -19.01 0.27
C GLU A 303 -7.64 -19.22 -1.09
N THR A 304 -8.87 -19.74 -1.14
CA THR A 304 -9.64 -19.87 -2.40
C THR A 304 -9.89 -18.50 -3.07
N ILE A 305 -10.20 -17.46 -2.28
CA ILE A 305 -10.37 -16.10 -2.81
C ILE A 305 -9.07 -15.61 -3.46
N GLU A 306 -7.92 -15.80 -2.80
CA GLU A 306 -6.61 -15.43 -3.35
C GLU A 306 -6.30 -16.19 -4.66
N GLU A 307 -6.63 -17.48 -4.72
CA GLU A 307 -6.49 -18.28 -5.94
C GLU A 307 -7.34 -17.74 -7.10
N LEU A 308 -8.62 -17.41 -6.86
CA LEU A 308 -9.51 -16.86 -7.88
C LEU A 308 -9.03 -15.51 -8.41
N VAL A 309 -8.51 -14.64 -7.53
CA VAL A 309 -7.92 -13.35 -7.93
C VAL A 309 -6.69 -13.56 -8.81
N ASN A 310 -5.81 -14.49 -8.44
CA ASN A 310 -4.62 -14.81 -9.24
C ASN A 310 -4.99 -15.41 -10.61
N GLN A 311 -5.98 -16.31 -10.65
CA GLN A 311 -6.47 -16.88 -11.91
C GLN A 311 -7.06 -15.81 -12.82
N ALA A 312 -7.89 -14.91 -12.29
CA ALA A 312 -8.44 -13.79 -13.06
C ALA A 312 -7.33 -12.85 -13.57
N HIS A 313 -6.33 -12.58 -12.74
CA HIS A 313 -5.17 -11.79 -13.11
C HIS A 313 -4.38 -12.40 -14.28
N ASP A 314 -3.98 -13.66 -14.18
CA ASP A 314 -3.23 -14.37 -15.23
C ASP A 314 -4.02 -14.45 -16.54
N ARG A 315 -5.35 -14.58 -16.44
CA ARG A 315 -6.22 -14.84 -17.58
C ARG A 315 -6.61 -13.60 -18.37
N PHE A 316 -6.95 -12.50 -17.69
CA PHE A 316 -7.60 -11.35 -18.32
C PHE A 316 -6.73 -10.12 -18.43
N SER A 317 -5.51 -10.15 -17.89
CA SER A 317 -4.65 -8.96 -17.89
C SER A 317 -4.05 -8.64 -19.27
N GLY A 318 -3.76 -9.62 -20.15
CA GLY A 318 -3.26 -9.42 -21.53
C GLY A 318 -1.87 -8.78 -21.66
N LYS A 319 -1.55 -7.87 -20.74
CA LYS A 319 -0.26 -7.53 -20.16
C LYS A 319 -0.45 -7.72 -18.66
N SER A 320 0.47 -8.37 -17.97
CA SER A 320 0.38 -8.53 -16.52
C SER A 320 0.09 -7.17 -15.86
N ILE A 321 -1.10 -7.01 -15.29
CA ILE A 321 -1.31 -6.10 -14.16
C ILE A 321 -0.45 -6.65 -13.02
N GLU A 322 0.86 -6.44 -13.05
CA GLU A 322 1.70 -6.87 -11.95
C GLU A 322 1.07 -6.32 -10.67
N LEU A 323 0.49 -7.19 -9.83
CA LEU A 323 -0.04 -6.79 -8.53
C LEU A 323 1.09 -6.20 -7.66
N GLU A 324 2.35 -6.40 -8.09
CA GLU A 324 3.58 -5.81 -7.57
C GLU A 324 3.95 -4.42 -8.17
N ALA A 325 3.39 -4.03 -9.31
CA ALA A 325 3.46 -2.67 -9.90
C ALA A 325 2.27 -1.79 -9.50
N TYR A 326 1.22 -2.47 -9.05
CA TYR A 326 0.18 -2.05 -8.11
C TYR A 326 0.68 -1.25 -6.93
#